data_AF-A0A6M0APF8-F1
#
_entry.id   AF-A0A6M0APF8-F1
#
_cell.length_a   1.000
_cell.length_b   1.000
_cell.length_c   1.000
_cell.angle_alpha   90.00
_cell.angle_beta   90.00
_cell.angle_gamma   90.00
#
_symmetry.space_group_name_H-M   'P 1'
#
loop_
_entity.id
_entity.type
_entity.pdbx_description
1 polymer ?
#
loop_
_entity_poly.entity_id
_entity_poly.type
_entity_poly.pdbx_seq_one_letter_code
_entity_poly.pdbx_strand_id
1 'polypeptide(L)'
;SAHPQFSQAVISARSKFRRFWIFCLTLAVVLTITSSPNRTFYFLLPDSYQPFVYVPLTQQWSRVGSIRSLLAQIPPNASVSATTYLVPHLSGRREVIRLADLQLRNDNGEVVKVDYAIADLWRLQRYQIAFKHDGQRLRSLVNMIDRVTNTNEYGIIGFKDGVILMQKGVASNPEAMRAWLSFRQELEV
;
A
#
# COMPACT_ATOMS: atom_id res chain seq x y z
N SER A 1 -56.70 -49.08 -5.37
CA SER A 1 -56.84 -47.63 -5.61
C SER A 1 -56.04 -46.85 -4.58
N ALA A 2 -54.74 -46.64 -4.82
CA ALA A 2 -53.86 -45.94 -3.87
C ALA A 2 -52.77 -45.15 -4.62
N HIS A 3 -53.12 -44.05 -5.31
CA HIS A 3 -52.12 -43.27 -6.05
C HIS A 3 -52.25 -41.72 -6.16
N PRO A 4 -52.99 -40.96 -5.31
CA PRO A 4 -52.87 -39.50 -5.37
C PRO A 4 -51.94 -38.88 -4.28
N GLN A 5 -51.73 -39.54 -3.15
CA GLN A 5 -51.02 -38.92 -2.00
C GLN A 5 -49.50 -38.87 -2.14
N PHE A 6 -48.87 -39.90 -2.72
CA PHE A 6 -47.41 -39.93 -2.91
C PHE A 6 -46.91 -38.86 -3.89
N SER A 7 -47.70 -38.51 -4.91
CA SER A 7 -47.32 -37.49 -5.90
C SER A 7 -47.28 -36.08 -5.31
N GLN A 8 -48.20 -35.75 -4.40
CA GLN A 8 -48.28 -34.43 -3.75
C GLN A 8 -47.08 -34.16 -2.83
N ALA A 9 -46.63 -35.16 -2.07
CA ALA A 9 -45.52 -35.05 -1.13
C ALA A 9 -44.18 -34.81 -1.84
N VAL A 10 -43.93 -35.52 -2.95
CA VAL A 10 -42.68 -35.40 -3.73
C VAL A 10 -42.59 -34.04 -4.43
N ILE A 11 -43.71 -33.52 -4.95
CA ILE A 11 -43.76 -32.20 -5.59
C ILE A 11 -43.53 -31.07 -4.56
N SER A 12 -44.10 -31.20 -3.37
CA SER A 12 -43.88 -30.28 -2.23
C SER A 12 -42.42 -30.24 -1.78
N ALA A 13 -41.77 -31.40 -1.65
CA ALA A 13 -40.35 -31.50 -1.29
C ALA A 13 -39.45 -30.86 -2.35
N ARG A 14 -39.76 -31.04 -3.65
CA ARG A 14 -39.02 -30.40 -4.76
C ARG A 14 -39.15 -28.87 -4.76
N SER A 15 -40.32 -28.35 -4.40
CA SER A 15 -40.56 -26.91 -4.22
C SER A 15 -39.76 -26.32 -3.06
N LYS A 16 -39.74 -26.99 -1.90
CA LYS A 16 -38.96 -26.57 -0.73
C LYS A 16 -37.46 -26.62 -0.99
N PHE A 17 -36.98 -27.68 -1.65
CA PHE A 17 -35.58 -27.82 -2.05
C PHE A 17 -35.16 -26.73 -3.05
N ARG A 18 -36.02 -26.40 -4.03
CA ARG A 18 -35.78 -25.28 -4.96
C ARG A 18 -35.69 -23.94 -4.23
N ARG A 19 -36.55 -23.68 -3.25
CA ARG A 19 -36.49 -22.45 -2.43
C ARG A 19 -35.22 -22.37 -1.59
N PHE A 20 -34.79 -23.49 -1.01
CA PHE A 20 -33.52 -23.58 -0.29
C PHE A 20 -32.33 -23.28 -1.20
N TRP A 21 -32.29 -23.88 -2.40
CA TRP A 21 -31.24 -23.61 -3.38
C TRP A 21 -31.21 -22.16 -3.86
N ILE A 22 -32.38 -21.57 -4.12
CA ILE A 22 -32.46 -20.14 -4.45
C ILE A 22 -31.91 -19.33 -3.28
N PHE A 23 -32.31 -19.60 -2.03
CA PHE A 23 -31.78 -18.91 -0.86
C PHE A 23 -30.26 -19.05 -0.75
N CYS A 24 -29.70 -20.25 -0.90
CA CYS A 24 -28.26 -20.48 -0.88
C CYS A 24 -27.54 -19.73 -2.01
N LEU A 25 -28.11 -19.69 -3.22
CA LEU A 25 -27.52 -18.98 -4.35
C LEU A 25 -27.57 -17.46 -4.15
N THR A 26 -28.70 -16.92 -3.68
CA THR A 26 -28.83 -15.50 -3.37
C THR A 26 -27.90 -15.11 -2.23
N LEU A 27 -27.80 -15.94 -1.18
CA LEU A 27 -26.88 -15.72 -0.06
C LEU A 27 -25.42 -15.80 -0.52
N ALA A 28 -25.06 -16.74 -1.40
CA ALA A 28 -23.72 -16.83 -1.96
C ALA A 28 -23.38 -15.59 -2.80
N VAL A 29 -24.33 -15.08 -3.60
CA VAL A 29 -24.15 -13.85 -4.38
C VAL A 29 -24.01 -12.63 -3.46
N VAL A 30 -24.87 -12.48 -2.46
CA VAL A 30 -24.80 -11.40 -1.47
C VAL A 30 -23.47 -11.46 -0.71
N LEU A 31 -23.09 -12.63 -0.20
CA LEU A 31 -21.82 -12.83 0.48
C LEU A 31 -20.65 -12.52 -0.45
N THR A 32 -20.68 -12.95 -1.71
CA THR A 32 -19.64 -12.64 -2.70
C THR A 32 -19.52 -11.14 -2.95
N ILE A 33 -20.64 -10.41 -3.04
CA ILE A 33 -20.64 -8.95 -3.23
C ILE A 33 -20.15 -8.24 -1.96
N THR A 34 -20.59 -8.66 -0.77
CA THR A 34 -20.17 -8.06 0.50
C THR A 34 -18.73 -8.42 0.90
N SER A 35 -18.23 -9.59 0.46
CA SER A 35 -16.89 -10.07 0.76
C SER A 35 -15.89 -9.82 -0.37
N SER A 36 -16.32 -9.35 -1.55
CA SER A 36 -15.38 -9.03 -2.62
C SER A 36 -14.54 -7.82 -2.21
N PRO A 37 -13.23 -7.97 -1.95
CA PRO A 37 -12.33 -6.86 -1.63
C PRO A 37 -12.03 -6.00 -2.86
N ASN A 38 -12.43 -6.51 -4.03
CA ASN A 38 -12.21 -5.88 -5.32
C ASN A 38 -13.24 -4.76 -5.46
N ARG A 39 -12.72 -3.53 -5.55
CA ARG A 39 -13.43 -2.25 -5.67
C ARG A 39 -14.22 -2.09 -6.99
N THR A 40 -14.82 -3.17 -7.47
CA THR A 40 -15.47 -3.26 -8.78
C THR A 40 -16.75 -2.40 -8.83
N PHE A 41 -17.36 -2.10 -7.68
CA PHE A 41 -18.55 -1.24 -7.56
C PHE A 41 -18.25 0.21 -7.19
N TYR A 42 -17.02 0.71 -7.41
CA TYR A 42 -16.62 2.11 -7.18
C TYR A 42 -17.55 3.14 -7.85
N PHE A 43 -18.22 2.74 -8.94
CA PHE A 43 -19.16 3.59 -9.68
C PHE A 43 -20.51 3.80 -8.97
N LEU A 44 -20.91 2.89 -8.05
CA LEU A 44 -22.17 2.95 -7.30
C LEU A 44 -21.99 3.49 -5.88
N LEU A 45 -20.85 3.16 -5.26
CA LEU A 45 -20.44 3.70 -3.97
C LEU A 45 -19.12 4.42 -4.20
N PRO A 46 -19.08 5.78 -4.14
CA PRO A 46 -17.81 6.47 -4.15
C PRO A 46 -16.97 5.92 -3.00
N ASP A 47 -15.71 5.52 -3.24
CA ASP A 47 -14.81 5.00 -2.18
C ASP A 47 -14.67 5.97 -0.98
N SER A 48 -15.13 7.22 -1.09
CA SER A 48 -14.96 8.26 -0.10
C SER A 48 -16.25 9.05 0.15
N TYR A 49 -17.21 8.49 0.90
CA TYR A 49 -18.27 9.32 1.50
C TYR A 49 -17.83 9.95 2.84
N GLN A 50 -16.87 9.33 3.52
CA GLN A 50 -16.08 9.89 4.62
C GLN A 50 -14.77 9.09 4.62
N PRO A 51 -13.59 9.71 4.44
CA PRO A 51 -12.36 8.97 4.65
C PRO A 51 -12.35 8.55 6.11
N PHE A 52 -12.19 7.24 6.38
CA PHE A 52 -12.01 6.72 7.75
C PHE A 52 -10.88 7.43 8.50
N VAL A 53 -9.99 8.12 7.76
CA VAL A 53 -8.94 8.97 8.29
C VAL A 53 -9.00 10.36 7.65
N TYR A 54 -9.47 11.35 8.41
CA TYR A 54 -9.41 12.77 8.02
C TYR A 54 -8.01 13.33 8.29
N VAL A 55 -7.48 14.07 7.31
CA VAL A 55 -6.23 14.83 7.43
C VAL A 55 -6.53 16.27 7.02
N PRO A 56 -6.30 17.26 7.90
CA PRO A 56 -6.48 18.67 7.56
C PRO A 56 -5.65 19.10 6.35
N LEU A 57 -6.23 19.93 5.48
CA LEU A 57 -5.56 20.43 4.28
C LEU A 57 -4.27 21.21 4.60
N THR A 58 -4.26 21.95 5.71
CA THR A 58 -3.07 22.67 6.20
C THR A 58 -1.91 21.73 6.51
N GLN A 59 -2.19 20.58 7.12
CA GLN A 59 -1.19 19.55 7.39
C GLN A 59 -0.69 18.91 6.09
N GLN A 60 -1.59 18.64 5.14
CA GLN A 60 -1.18 18.09 3.83
C GLN A 60 -0.25 19.06 3.08
N TRP A 61 -0.56 20.35 3.07
CA TRP A 61 0.25 21.37 2.40
C TRP A 61 1.64 21.52 2.98
N SER A 62 1.77 21.52 4.31
CA SER A 62 3.09 21.60 4.97
C SER A 62 4.03 20.48 4.51
N ARG A 63 3.49 19.25 4.41
CA ARG A 63 4.27 18.06 4.00
C ARG A 63 4.75 18.12 2.56
N VAL A 64 4.05 18.82 1.66
CA VAL A 64 4.47 18.97 0.26
C VAL A 64 5.84 19.66 0.18
N GLY A 65 6.10 20.66 1.04
CA GLY A 65 7.40 21.33 1.11
C GLY A 65 8.53 20.36 1.45
N SER A 66 8.32 19.54 2.48
CA SER A 66 9.28 18.52 2.91
C SER A 66 9.57 17.48 1.83
N ILE A 67 8.52 16.93 1.20
CA ILE A 67 8.65 15.99 0.07
C ILE A 67 9.45 16.62 -1.07
N ARG A 68 9.10 17.84 -1.50
CA ARG A 68 9.80 18.53 -2.58
C ARG A 68 11.27 18.79 -2.24
N SER A 69 11.57 19.14 -0.99
CA SER A 69 12.95 19.38 -0.54
C SER A 69 13.83 18.13 -0.58
N LEU A 70 13.25 16.95 -0.35
CA LEU A 70 13.96 15.66 -0.48
C LEU A 70 14.07 15.23 -1.94
N LEU A 71 13.00 15.37 -2.73
CA LEU A 71 13.03 15.05 -4.16
C LEU A 71 14.05 15.88 -4.94
N ALA A 72 14.25 17.14 -4.57
CA ALA A 72 15.24 18.03 -5.18
C ALA A 72 16.69 17.56 -5.00
N GLN A 73 16.97 16.70 -4.01
CA GLN A 73 18.31 16.13 -3.78
C GLN A 73 18.61 14.96 -4.72
N ILE A 74 17.61 14.42 -5.42
CA ILE A 74 17.77 13.28 -6.31
C ILE A 74 18.14 13.79 -7.72
N PRO A 75 19.33 13.52 -8.25
CA PRO A 75 19.74 13.95 -9.59
C PRO A 75 18.77 13.44 -10.66
N PRO A 76 18.45 14.20 -11.72
CA PRO A 76 17.39 13.84 -12.68
C PRO A 76 17.61 12.51 -13.41
N ASN A 77 18.86 12.08 -13.59
CA ASN A 77 19.21 10.85 -14.29
C ASN A 77 19.40 9.65 -13.36
N ALA A 78 19.26 9.83 -12.04
CA ALA A 78 19.44 8.75 -11.08
C ALA A 78 18.23 7.80 -11.06
N SER A 79 18.51 6.52 -10.82
CA SER A 79 17.50 5.49 -10.62
C SER A 79 16.87 5.59 -9.23
N VAL A 80 15.54 5.44 -9.15
CA VAL A 80 14.80 5.71 -7.91
C VAL A 80 13.77 4.63 -7.62
N SER A 81 13.77 4.12 -6.39
CA SER A 81 12.66 3.35 -5.84
C SER A 81 11.81 4.20 -4.93
N ALA A 82 10.49 4.25 -5.16
CA ALA A 82 9.60 5.19 -4.47
C ALA A 82 8.27 4.57 -4.01
N THR A 83 7.76 5.00 -2.85
CA THR A 83 6.38 4.63 -2.44
C THR A 83 5.34 5.17 -3.42
N THR A 84 4.19 4.48 -3.54
CA THR A 84 3.18 4.67 -4.61
C THR A 84 2.88 6.13 -4.99
N TYR A 85 2.72 7.01 -4.00
CA TYR A 85 2.30 8.39 -4.25
C TYR A 85 3.45 9.35 -4.57
N LEU A 86 4.70 8.90 -4.42
CA LEU A 86 5.89 9.63 -4.84
C LEU A 86 6.28 9.31 -6.29
N VAL A 87 5.88 8.13 -6.81
CA VAL A 87 6.18 7.69 -8.18
C VAL A 87 5.74 8.68 -9.25
N PRO A 88 4.53 9.29 -9.23
CA PRO A 88 4.14 10.26 -10.25
C PRO A 88 5.08 11.46 -10.35
N HIS A 89 5.60 11.94 -9.21
CA HIS A 89 6.57 13.05 -9.17
C HIS A 89 7.94 12.68 -9.75
N LEU A 90 8.22 11.39 -9.89
CA LEU A 90 9.47 10.84 -10.41
C LEU A 90 9.30 10.29 -11.83
N SER A 91 8.08 10.21 -12.36
CA SER A 91 7.74 9.51 -13.61
C SER A 91 8.44 10.03 -14.88
N GLY A 92 8.99 11.25 -14.85
CA GLY A 92 9.81 11.77 -15.95
C GLY A 92 11.21 11.15 -16.06
N ARG A 93 11.57 10.26 -15.14
CA ARG A 93 12.90 9.61 -15.09
C ARG A 93 12.86 8.26 -15.79
N ARG A 94 14.00 7.88 -16.39
CA ARG A 94 14.16 6.63 -17.12
C ARG A 94 13.98 5.39 -16.23
N GLU A 95 14.45 5.45 -14.99
CA GLU A 95 14.54 4.29 -14.10
C GLU A 95 13.83 4.55 -12.77
N VAL A 96 12.52 4.31 -12.73
CA VAL A 96 11.70 4.45 -11.51
C VAL A 96 10.89 3.20 -11.25
N ILE A 97 11.06 2.65 -10.05
CA ILE A 97 10.30 1.49 -9.57
C ILE A 97 9.50 1.85 -8.32
N ARG A 98 8.47 1.05 -8.04
CA ARG A 98 7.81 1.12 -6.73
C ARG A 98 8.73 0.51 -5.67
N LEU A 99 8.72 1.11 -4.48
CA LEU A 99 9.39 0.61 -3.27
C LEU A 99 8.68 -0.63 -2.71
N ALA A 100 8.64 -1.68 -3.53
CA ALA A 100 8.52 -3.08 -3.14
C ALA A 100 9.89 -3.77 -3.26
N ASP A 101 10.81 -3.18 -4.03
CA ASP A 101 12.18 -3.66 -4.25
C ASP A 101 13.13 -2.47 -4.36
N LEU A 102 14.42 -2.74 -4.17
CA LEU A 102 15.54 -1.83 -4.44
C LEU A 102 16.30 -2.24 -5.71
N GLN A 103 15.86 -3.28 -6.41
CA GLN A 103 16.45 -3.77 -7.64
C GLN A 103 15.52 -3.52 -8.82
N LEU A 104 16.11 -3.17 -9.96
CA LEU A 104 15.43 -3.07 -11.25
C LEU A 104 16.22 -3.83 -12.31
N ARG A 105 15.54 -4.23 -13.37
CA ARG A 105 16.20 -4.70 -14.58
C ARG A 105 16.39 -3.50 -15.50
N ASN A 106 17.64 -3.18 -15.84
CA ASN A 106 17.97 -2.06 -16.72
C ASN A 106 17.72 -2.41 -18.18
N ASP A 107 17.95 -1.43 -19.08
CA ASP A 107 17.78 -1.61 -20.53
C ASP A 107 18.75 -2.64 -21.14
N ASN A 108 19.84 -2.95 -20.44
CA ASN A 108 20.79 -4.00 -20.82
C ASN A 108 20.37 -5.40 -20.34
N GLY A 109 19.23 -5.52 -19.65
CA GLY A 109 18.73 -6.77 -19.10
C GLY A 109 19.37 -7.20 -17.78
N GLU A 110 20.23 -6.37 -17.20
CA GLU A 110 20.95 -6.64 -15.96
C GLU A 110 20.12 -6.23 -14.73
N VAL A 111 20.19 -7.02 -13.67
CA VAL A 111 19.55 -6.66 -12.39
C VAL A 111 20.50 -5.75 -11.61
N VAL A 112 20.12 -4.48 -11.49
CA VAL A 112 20.90 -3.45 -10.80
C VAL A 112 20.12 -2.88 -9.61
N LYS A 113 20.85 -2.50 -8.56
CA LYS A 113 20.29 -1.79 -7.41
C LYS A 113 20.15 -0.31 -7.69
N VAL A 114 19.00 0.27 -7.36
CA VAL A 114 18.70 1.70 -7.56
C VAL A 114 19.64 2.60 -6.79
N ASP A 115 19.87 3.80 -7.29
CA ASP A 115 20.77 4.78 -6.67
C ASP A 115 20.13 5.42 -5.43
N TYR A 116 18.82 5.70 -5.51
CA TYR A 116 18.06 6.34 -4.45
C TYR A 116 16.80 5.56 -4.10
N ALA A 117 16.42 5.60 -2.82
CA ALA A 117 15.13 5.12 -2.36
C ALA A 117 14.44 6.21 -1.53
N ILE A 118 13.17 6.48 -1.82
CA ILE A 118 12.37 7.49 -1.10
C ILE A 118 11.01 6.92 -0.67
N ALA A 119 10.65 7.09 0.61
CA ALA A 119 9.42 6.53 1.15
C ALA A 119 8.65 7.52 2.02
N ASP A 120 7.33 7.62 1.80
CA ASP A 120 6.40 8.32 2.69
C ASP A 120 5.83 7.34 3.74
N LEU A 121 6.51 7.24 4.89
CA LEU A 121 6.18 6.34 5.99
C LEU A 121 5.02 6.88 6.85
N TRP A 122 4.95 8.20 7.03
CA TRP A 122 3.84 8.84 7.74
C TRP A 122 2.49 8.50 7.11
N ARG A 123 2.42 8.46 5.77
CA ARG A 123 1.17 8.11 5.09
C ARG A 123 0.78 6.67 5.38
N LEU A 124 1.73 5.74 5.33
CA LEU A 124 1.45 4.33 5.65
C LEU A 124 1.00 4.19 7.11
N GLN A 125 1.67 4.86 8.05
CA GLN A 125 1.29 4.88 9.47
C GLN A 125 -0.11 5.48 9.68
N ARG A 126 -0.47 6.54 8.97
CA ARG A 126 -1.73 7.26 9.17
C ARG A 126 -2.91 6.51 8.58
N TYR A 127 -2.74 5.87 7.42
CA TYR A 127 -3.82 5.20 6.69
C TYR A 127 -3.97 3.70 7.02
N GLN A 128 -3.07 3.10 7.81
CA GLN A 128 -3.18 1.70 8.25
C GLN A 128 -4.47 1.36 9.01
N ILE A 129 -5.09 2.36 9.67
CA ILE A 129 -6.35 2.19 10.40
C ILE A 129 -7.49 1.86 9.41
N ALA A 130 -7.46 2.49 8.23
CA ALA A 130 -8.44 2.25 7.17
C ALA A 130 -8.11 1.02 6.31
N PHE A 131 -6.83 0.65 6.22
CA PHE A 131 -6.35 -0.42 5.35
C PHE A 131 -5.39 -1.36 6.09
N LYS A 132 -5.89 -2.52 6.54
CA LYS A 132 -5.09 -3.53 7.28
C LYS A 132 -3.77 -3.94 6.56
N HIS A 133 -3.75 -3.88 5.23
CA HIS A 133 -2.57 -4.19 4.41
C HIS A 133 -1.45 -3.14 4.53
N ASP A 134 -1.77 -1.88 4.84
CA ASP A 134 -0.79 -0.79 4.95
C ASP A 134 0.08 -0.96 6.20
N GLY A 135 -0.45 -1.55 7.28
CA GLY A 135 0.32 -1.87 8.48
C GLY A 135 1.42 -2.90 8.18
N GLN A 136 1.10 -4.01 7.51
CA GLN A 136 2.11 -5.00 7.09
C GLN A 136 3.17 -4.38 6.17
N ARG A 137 2.74 -3.51 5.25
CA ARG A 137 3.65 -2.79 4.34
C ARG A 137 4.58 -1.85 5.09
N LEU A 138 4.08 -1.14 6.10
CA LEU A 138 4.89 -0.29 6.97
C LEU A 138 5.97 -1.11 7.67
N ARG A 139 5.62 -2.24 8.31
CA ARG A 139 6.60 -3.12 8.98
C ARG A 139 7.66 -3.62 8.01
N SER A 140 7.22 -4.08 6.83
CA SER A 140 8.14 -4.55 5.79
C SER A 140 9.12 -3.47 5.34
N LEU A 141 8.67 -2.22 5.21
CA LEU A 141 9.52 -1.10 4.83
C LEU A 141 10.49 -0.70 5.95
N VAL A 142 10.03 -0.65 7.20
CA VAL A 142 10.89 -0.40 8.37
C VAL A 142 12.01 -1.44 8.43
N ASN A 143 11.66 -2.72 8.36
CA ASN A 143 12.63 -3.82 8.37
C ASN A 143 13.62 -3.75 7.20
N MET A 144 13.15 -3.36 6.02
CA MET A 144 14.01 -3.17 4.85
C MET A 144 15.00 -2.02 5.08
N ILE A 145 14.51 -0.86 5.56
CA ILE A 145 15.33 0.31 5.88
C ILE A 145 16.41 -0.06 6.90
N ASP A 146 16.05 -0.74 7.99
CA ASP A 146 17.00 -1.16 9.01
C ASP A 146 18.07 -2.08 8.46
N ARG A 147 17.67 -3.06 7.64
CA ARG A 147 18.62 -3.99 7.01
C ARG A 147 19.62 -3.25 6.14
N VAL A 148 19.16 -2.38 5.23
CA VAL A 148 20.05 -1.74 4.25
C VAL A 148 20.92 -0.66 4.88
N THR A 149 20.47 -0.05 5.97
CA THR A 149 21.24 0.94 6.73
C THR A 149 22.27 0.28 7.64
N ASN A 150 21.90 -0.80 8.34
CA ASN A 150 22.84 -1.56 9.19
C ASN A 150 23.96 -2.25 8.38
N THR A 151 23.68 -2.60 7.12
CA THR A 151 24.68 -3.18 6.21
C THR A 151 25.50 -2.12 5.46
N ASN A 152 25.24 -0.83 5.69
CA ASN A 152 25.80 0.30 4.92
C ASN A 152 25.58 0.17 3.40
N GLU A 153 24.59 -0.62 2.98
CA GLU A 153 24.20 -0.72 1.58
C GLU A 153 23.57 0.59 1.11
N TYR A 154 22.79 1.22 2.00
CA TYR A 154 22.20 2.53 1.79
C TYR A 154 22.38 3.40 3.05
N GLY A 155 22.74 4.67 2.85
CA GLY A 155 22.74 5.68 3.90
C GLY A 155 21.47 6.50 3.88
N ILE A 156 20.96 6.86 5.06
CA ILE A 156 19.87 7.84 5.19
C ILE A 156 20.46 9.23 5.00
N ILE A 157 20.16 9.88 3.88
CA ILE A 157 20.67 11.22 3.57
C ILE A 157 19.66 12.33 3.91
N GLY A 158 18.38 11.99 4.12
CA GLY A 158 17.36 12.94 4.55
C GLY A 158 16.17 12.26 5.22
N PHE A 159 15.63 12.91 6.25
CA PHE A 159 14.41 12.48 6.91
C PHE A 159 13.60 13.71 7.34
N LYS A 160 12.38 13.87 6.82
CA LYS A 160 11.49 15.02 7.13
C LYS A 160 10.03 14.62 7.06
N ASP A 161 9.23 14.97 8.08
CA ASP A 161 7.78 14.72 8.15
C ASP A 161 7.36 13.27 7.79
N GLY A 162 8.15 12.31 8.27
CA GLY A 162 7.98 10.87 8.00
C GLY A 162 8.26 10.46 6.56
N VAL A 163 8.97 11.30 5.80
CA VAL A 163 9.53 10.97 4.49
C VAL A 163 11.02 10.71 4.65
N ILE A 164 11.46 9.53 4.25
CA ILE A 164 12.85 9.10 4.30
C ILE A 164 13.44 9.09 2.89
N LEU A 165 14.66 9.59 2.76
CA LEU A 165 15.49 9.54 1.56
C LEU A 165 16.78 8.79 1.87
N MET A 166 17.04 7.75 1.09
CA MET A 166 18.22 6.91 1.20
C MET A 166 19.01 6.92 -0.11
N GLN A 167 20.33 6.81 0.00
CA GLN A 167 21.26 6.75 -1.13
C GLN A 167 22.18 5.55 -1.00
N LYS A 168 22.35 4.82 -2.10
CA LYS A 168 23.20 3.63 -2.19
C LYS A 168 24.67 3.97 -1.96
N GLY A 169 25.34 3.19 -1.12
CA GLY A 169 26.79 3.26 -0.91
C GLY A 169 27.31 4.54 -0.23
N VAL A 170 26.43 5.32 0.39
CA VAL A 170 26.81 6.55 1.11
C VAL A 170 26.57 6.36 2.62
N ALA A 171 27.38 7.01 3.45
CA ALA A 171 27.17 7.01 4.89
C ALA A 171 25.91 7.81 5.26
N SER A 172 25.19 7.36 6.29
CA SER A 172 24.01 8.09 6.77
C SER A 172 24.38 9.45 7.32
N ASN A 173 23.58 10.46 6.99
CA ASN A 173 23.64 11.77 7.64
C ASN A 173 23.23 11.61 9.12
N PRO A 174 24.04 12.07 10.09
CA PRO A 174 23.75 11.87 11.52
C PRO A 174 22.44 12.53 11.99
N GLU A 175 22.06 13.66 11.41
CA GLU A 175 20.80 14.34 11.73
C GLU A 175 19.60 13.58 11.18
N ALA A 176 19.66 13.15 9.91
CA ALA A 176 18.60 12.36 9.30
C ALA A 176 18.44 10.99 10.00
N MET A 177 19.54 10.37 10.40
CA MET A 177 19.53 9.13 11.16
C MET A 177 18.88 9.31 12.54
N ARG A 178 19.22 10.37 13.27
CA ARG A 178 18.55 10.67 14.56
C ARG A 178 17.06 10.88 14.39
N ALA A 179 16.65 11.67 13.40
CA ALA A 179 15.23 11.93 13.13
C ALA A 179 14.48 10.65 12.73
N TRP A 180 15.11 9.77 11.94
CA TRP A 180 14.58 8.45 11.63
C TRP A 180 14.38 7.59 12.88
N LEU A 181 15.39 7.50 13.75
CA LEU A 181 15.33 6.71 14.98
C LEU A 181 14.24 7.22 15.93
N SER A 182 14.08 8.54 16.07
CA SER A 182 12.99 9.13 16.84
C SER A 182 11.62 8.76 16.27
N PHE A 183 11.42 8.91 14.96
CA PHE A 183 10.16 8.50 14.31
C PHE A 183 9.90 7.00 14.47
N ARG A 184 10.93 6.17 14.35
CA ARG A 184 10.83 4.72 14.49
C ARG A 184 10.39 4.31 15.90
N GLN A 185 10.80 5.02 16.95
CA GLN A 185 10.36 4.74 18.31
C GLN A 185 8.86 5.01 18.51
N GLU A 186 8.29 5.96 17.76
CA GLU A 186 6.85 6.26 17.77
C GLU A 186 6.02 5.25 16.96
N LEU A 187 6.67 4.50 16.07
CA LEU A 187 6.04 3.39 15.36
C LEU A 187 5.95 2.20 16.33
N GLU A 188 4.79 1.95 16.90
CA GLU A 188 4.46 0.70 17.63
C GLU A 188 4.44 -0.50 16.68
N VAL A 189 5.58 -0.81 16.07
CA VAL A 189 5.76 -1.81 15.00
C VAL A 189 6.73 -2.89 15.43
#